data_AF-A0A7C9DJL0-F1
#
_entry.id   AF-A0A7C9DJL0-F1
#
_cell.length_a   1.000
_cell.length_b   1.000
_cell.length_c   1.000
_cell.angle_alpha   90.00
_cell.angle_beta   90.00
_cell.angle_gamma   90.00
#
_symmetry.space_group_name_H-M   'P 1'
#
loop_
_entity.id
_entity.type
_entity.pdbx_description
1 polymer ?
#
loop_
_entity_poly.entity_id
_entity_poly.type
_entity_poly.pdbx_seq_one_letter_code
_entity_poly.pdbx_strand_id
1 'polypeptide(L)'
;GIVIRDWAPQIEILGHPATGGFVSHCGWNSCIESMTMGVPIAAWPMHSDQPKNSFLITEVLRVGLVVKDWANHEHDQVVKSSVVENAVRKLMGSSQGKEIRKRAAELGVAVRAATAKAGTSCSELDSFVAQIAR
;
A
#
# COMPACT_ATOMS: atom_id res chain seq x y z
N GLY A 1 -8.81 13.25 16.30
CA GLY A 1 -8.33 13.06 14.92
C GLY A 1 -8.56 14.32 14.13
N ILE A 2 -8.04 14.39 12.90
CA ILE A 2 -8.25 15.50 11.96
C ILE A 2 -9.09 14.95 10.80
N VAL A 3 -10.06 15.74 10.32
CA VAL A 3 -10.87 15.42 9.14
C VAL A 3 -10.62 16.50 8.10
N ILE A 4 -10.17 16.09 6.91
CA ILE A 4 -9.97 16.94 5.74
C ILE A 4 -11.08 16.60 4.73
N ARG A 5 -11.68 17.60 4.09
CA ARG A 5 -12.72 17.41 3.07
C ARG A 5 -12.12 17.54 1.67
N ASP A 6 -12.73 16.85 0.72
CA ASP A 6 -12.39 16.84 -0.70
C ASP A 6 -11.02 16.25 -1.03
N TRP A 7 -9.94 16.99 -0.84
CA TRP A 7 -8.59 16.57 -1.22
C TRP A 7 -7.57 16.81 -0.11
N ALA A 8 -6.64 15.87 0.04
CA ALA A 8 -5.52 15.96 0.96
C ALA A 8 -4.21 15.62 0.22
N PRO A 9 -3.07 16.20 0.62
CA PRO A 9 -1.77 15.95 0.01
C PRO A 9 -1.25 14.54 0.38
N GLN A 10 -1.74 13.52 -0.33
CA GLN A 10 -1.54 12.10 0.02
C GLN A 10 -0.06 11.72 0.07
N ILE A 11 0.75 12.15 -0.91
CA ILE A 11 2.17 11.80 -0.99
C ILE A 11 2.93 12.42 0.19
N GLU A 12 2.63 13.66 0.54
CA GLU A 12 3.24 14.37 1.67
C GLU A 12 2.83 13.75 3.01
N ILE A 13 1.57 13.34 3.15
CA ILE A 13 1.09 12.61 4.33
C ILE A 13 1.80 11.26 4.44
N LEU A 14 1.88 10.48 3.36
CA LEU A 14 2.56 9.18 3.36
C LEU A 14 4.06 9.32 3.61
N GLY A 15 4.69 10.38 3.14
CA GLY A 15 6.10 10.69 3.37
C GLY A 15 6.42 11.22 4.77
N HIS A 16 5.41 11.54 5.58
CA HIS A 16 5.61 12.09 6.91
C HIS A 16 5.99 10.99 7.93
N PRO A 17 7.02 11.16 8.78
CA PRO A 17 7.49 10.13 9.71
C PRO A 17 6.46 9.72 10.78
N ALA A 18 5.44 10.55 11.02
CA ALA A 18 4.33 10.21 11.92
C ALA A 18 3.27 9.27 11.31
N THR A 19 3.35 9.00 10.00
CA THR A 19 2.38 8.15 9.31
C THR A 19 2.76 6.68 9.51
N GLY A 20 1.99 5.98 10.35
CA GLY A 20 2.25 4.58 10.70
C GLY A 20 1.47 3.53 9.90
N GLY A 21 0.51 3.95 9.07
CA GLY A 21 -0.29 3.06 8.23
C GLY A 21 -1.30 3.80 7.38
N PHE A 22 -1.76 3.16 6.30
CA PHE A 22 -2.65 3.74 5.31
C PHE A 22 -3.84 2.81 5.03
N VAL A 23 -5.06 3.26 5.34
CA VAL A 23 -6.27 2.57 4.89
C VAL A 23 -6.51 2.98 3.44
N SER A 24 -6.48 2.01 2.52
CA SER A 24 -6.54 2.28 1.08
C SER A 24 -7.48 1.32 0.39
N HIS A 25 -8.11 1.82 -0.67
CA HIS A 25 -8.90 0.99 -1.57
C HIS A 25 -8.05 0.10 -2.50
N CYS A 26 -6.72 0.13 -2.36
CA CYS A 26 -5.78 -0.69 -3.13
C CYS A 26 -5.77 -0.39 -4.64
N GLY A 27 -6.11 0.85 -5.04
CA GLY A 27 -5.78 1.35 -6.38
C GLY A 27 -4.26 1.37 -6.57
N TRP A 28 -3.78 0.98 -7.75
CA TRP A 28 -2.36 0.72 -7.97
C TRP A 28 -1.46 1.93 -7.68
N ASN A 29 -1.89 3.15 -8.02
CA ASN A 29 -1.16 4.37 -7.71
C ASN A 29 -0.96 4.55 -6.19
N SER A 30 -2.04 4.44 -5.41
CA SER A 30 -1.97 4.51 -3.95
C SER A 30 -1.13 3.38 -3.34
N CYS A 31 -1.17 2.17 -3.92
CA CYS A 31 -0.29 1.08 -3.50
C CYS A 31 1.19 1.45 -3.73
N ILE A 32 1.53 1.96 -4.92
CA ILE A 32 2.90 2.35 -5.27
C ILE A 32 3.39 3.50 -4.39
N GLU A 33 2.58 4.52 -4.13
CA GLU A 33 2.93 5.63 -3.22
C GLU A 33 3.22 5.11 -1.80
N SER A 34 2.33 4.26 -1.27
CA SER A 34 2.50 3.67 0.06
C SER A 34 3.75 2.80 0.16
N MET A 35 3.97 1.92 -0.83
CA MET A 35 5.15 1.05 -0.89
C MET A 35 6.42 1.90 -1.03
N THR A 36 6.41 2.93 -1.89
CA THR A 36 7.55 3.84 -2.08
C THR A 36 7.88 4.59 -0.79
N MET A 37 6.89 4.99 0.01
CA MET A 37 7.11 5.65 1.31
C MET A 37 7.37 4.66 2.46
N GLY A 38 7.23 3.37 2.23
CA GLY A 38 7.40 2.33 3.25
C GLY A 38 6.28 2.29 4.29
N VAL A 39 5.09 2.76 3.93
CA VAL A 39 3.90 2.78 4.80
C VAL A 39 3.08 1.51 4.54
N PRO A 40 2.69 0.74 5.57
CA PRO A 40 1.89 -0.46 5.36
C PRO A 40 0.43 -0.12 5.05
N ILE A 41 -0.25 -1.04 4.37
CA ILE A 41 -1.63 -0.83 3.90
C ILE A 41 -2.62 -1.68 4.71
N ALA A 42 -3.67 -1.03 5.21
CA ALA A 42 -4.90 -1.68 5.64
C ALA A 42 -5.85 -1.72 4.43
N ALA A 43 -5.95 -2.89 3.80
CA ALA A 43 -6.55 -3.05 2.47
C ALA A 43 -8.08 -3.07 2.50
N TRP A 44 -8.70 -2.23 1.67
CA TRP A 44 -10.14 -2.07 1.53
C TRP A 44 -10.57 -2.03 0.05
N PRO A 45 -10.35 -3.09 -0.75
CA PRO A 45 -10.71 -3.09 -2.16
C PRO A 45 -12.21 -2.77 -2.41
N MET A 46 -12.48 -2.05 -3.49
CA MET A 46 -13.81 -1.56 -3.86
C MET A 46 -14.26 -1.94 -5.28
N HIS A 47 -13.36 -2.08 -6.26
CA HIS A 47 -13.70 -2.49 -7.64
C HIS A 47 -12.45 -2.81 -8.50
N SER A 48 -12.67 -3.16 -9.78
CA SER A 48 -11.62 -3.31 -10.80
C SER A 48 -10.52 -4.32 -10.40
N ASP A 49 -9.26 -3.92 -10.49
CA ASP A 49 -8.07 -4.68 -10.16
C ASP A 49 -7.70 -4.63 -8.67
N GLN A 50 -8.37 -3.77 -7.89
CA GLN A 50 -8.08 -3.56 -6.47
C GLN A 50 -8.09 -4.84 -5.62
N PRO A 51 -8.99 -5.83 -5.83
CA PRO A 51 -8.94 -7.10 -5.10
C PRO A 51 -7.63 -7.87 -5.33
N LYS A 52 -7.12 -7.85 -6.57
CA LYS A 52 -5.84 -8.50 -6.91
C LYS A 52 -4.67 -7.75 -6.29
N ASN A 53 -4.71 -6.42 -6.31
CA ASN A 53 -3.71 -5.58 -5.65
C ASN A 53 -3.71 -5.82 -4.13
N SER A 54 -4.89 -5.92 -3.50
CA SER A 54 -5.02 -6.30 -2.09
C SER A 54 -4.33 -7.62 -1.81
N PHE A 55 -4.59 -8.67 -2.62
CA PHE A 55 -3.93 -9.97 -2.46
C PHE A 55 -2.40 -9.88 -2.59
N LEU A 56 -1.89 -9.16 -3.59
CA LEU A 56 -0.45 -8.91 -3.74
C LEU A 56 0.14 -8.25 -2.47
N ILE A 57 -0.54 -7.23 -1.94
CA ILE A 57 -0.09 -6.48 -0.77
C ILE A 57 -0.12 -7.33 0.51
N THR A 58 -1.18 -8.09 0.75
CA THR A 58 -1.41 -8.79 2.03
C THR A 58 -0.79 -10.19 2.07
N GLU A 59 -0.87 -10.94 0.98
CA GLU A 59 -0.47 -12.36 0.97
C GLU A 59 0.93 -12.58 0.41
N VAL A 60 1.28 -11.87 -0.66
CA VAL A 60 2.55 -12.04 -1.38
C VAL A 60 3.64 -11.17 -0.75
N LEU A 61 3.47 -9.85 -0.77
CA LEU A 61 4.43 -8.89 -0.23
C LEU A 61 4.36 -8.82 1.29
N ARG A 62 3.20 -9.14 1.88
CA ARG A 62 2.90 -9.10 3.32
C ARG A 62 3.31 -7.77 3.96
N VAL A 63 3.02 -6.68 3.26
CA VAL A 63 3.23 -5.28 3.70
C VAL A 63 1.90 -4.62 4.10
N GLY A 64 0.87 -5.43 4.31
CA GLY A 64 -0.45 -4.96 4.72
C GLY A 64 -1.28 -6.07 5.36
N LEU A 65 -2.52 -5.72 5.70
CA LEU A 65 -3.54 -6.66 6.16
C LEU A 65 -4.90 -6.34 5.53
N VAL A 66 -5.78 -7.34 5.45
CA VAL A 66 -7.14 -7.18 4.90
C VAL A 66 -8.06 -6.54 5.94
N VAL A 67 -8.80 -5.51 5.54
CA VAL A 67 -9.92 -4.94 6.31
C VAL A 67 -11.26 -5.35 5.70
N LYS A 68 -11.38 -5.23 4.37
CA LYS A 68 -12.54 -5.68 3.60
C LYS A 68 -12.11 -6.79 2.66
N ASP A 69 -12.60 -8.00 2.90
CA ASP A 69 -12.35 -9.13 2.03
C ASP A 69 -13.32 -9.09 0.83
N TRP A 70 -12.76 -8.97 -0.37
CA TRP A 70 -13.53 -8.95 -1.62
C TRP A 70 -14.06 -10.32 -2.03
N ALA A 71 -13.40 -11.41 -1.62
CA ALA A 71 -13.78 -12.77 -2.02
C ALA A 71 -15.03 -13.27 -1.28
N ASN A 72 -15.38 -12.62 -0.17
CA ASN A 72 -16.65 -12.88 0.49
C ASN A 72 -17.79 -12.35 -0.38
N HIS A 73 -18.88 -13.12 -0.49
CA HIS A 73 -20.11 -12.75 -1.22
C HIS A 73 -20.84 -11.55 -0.61
N GLU A 74 -20.20 -10.86 0.34
CA GLU A 74 -20.64 -9.72 1.10
C GLU A 74 -19.86 -8.45 0.74
N HIS A 75 -19.20 -8.38 -0.43
CA HIS A 75 -18.45 -7.20 -0.84
C HIS A 75 -19.32 -5.93 -0.95
N ASP A 76 -20.64 -6.06 -1.05
CA ASP A 76 -21.58 -4.93 -0.99
C ASP A 76 -22.07 -4.61 0.43
N GLN A 77 -21.73 -5.43 1.43
CA GLN A 77 -22.12 -5.19 2.82
C GLN A 77 -21.25 -4.13 3.49
N VAL A 78 -21.86 -3.41 4.43
CA VAL A 78 -21.17 -2.44 5.27
C VAL A 78 -20.25 -3.17 6.25
N VAL A 79 -18.96 -2.85 6.21
CA VAL A 79 -17.98 -3.36 7.17
C VAL A 79 -18.28 -2.77 8.56
N LYS A 80 -18.43 -3.65 9.55
CA LYS A 80 -18.71 -3.25 10.93
C LYS A 80 -17.54 -2.45 11.52
N SER A 81 -17.84 -1.45 12.35
CA SER A 81 -16.83 -0.64 13.03
C SER A 81 -15.81 -1.46 13.83
N SER A 82 -16.23 -2.58 14.43
CA SER A 82 -15.35 -3.49 15.17
C SER A 82 -14.28 -4.14 14.29
N VAL A 83 -14.59 -4.42 13.01
CA VAL A 83 -13.61 -4.94 12.05
C VAL A 83 -12.54 -3.88 11.76
N VAL A 84 -12.97 -2.64 11.54
CA VAL A 84 -12.07 -1.49 11.30
C VAL A 84 -11.19 -1.24 12.53
N GLU A 85 -11.79 -1.21 13.72
CA GLU A 85 -11.06 -1.05 14.98
C GLU A 85 -9.99 -2.12 15.15
N ASN A 86 -10.36 -3.40 14.95
CA ASN A 86 -9.42 -4.51 15.07
C ASN A 86 -8.27 -4.41 14.07
N ALA A 87 -8.57 -4.05 12.81
CA ALA A 87 -7.54 -3.84 11.79
C ALA A 87 -6.54 -2.74 12.18
N VAL A 88 -7.03 -1.59 12.65
CA VAL A 88 -6.19 -0.46 13.07
C VAL A 88 -5.36 -0.84 14.29
N ARG A 89 -5.98 -1.43 15.33
CA ARG A 89 -5.26 -1.89 16.55
C ARG A 89 -4.20 -2.91 16.21
N LYS A 90 -4.51 -3.86 15.34
CA LYS A 90 -3.59 -4.90 14.88
C LYS A 90 -2.43 -4.28 14.12
N LEU A 91 -2.69 -3.41 13.15
CA LEU A 91 -1.64 -2.79 12.35
C LEU A 91 -0.72 -1.91 13.19
N MET A 92 -1.24 -1.19 14.18
CA MET A 92 -0.49 -0.19 14.96
C MET A 92 0.15 -0.77 16.23
N GLY A 93 -0.56 -1.63 16.97
CA GLY A 93 -0.18 -2.03 18.33
C GLY A 93 0.23 -3.48 18.53
N SER A 94 0.12 -4.35 17.51
CA SER A 94 0.45 -5.79 17.67
C SER A 94 1.86 -6.14 17.19
N SER A 95 2.38 -7.29 17.62
CA SER A 95 3.63 -7.87 17.12
C SER A 95 3.57 -8.14 15.61
N GLN A 96 2.43 -8.64 15.12
CA GLN A 96 2.20 -8.82 13.68
C GLN A 96 2.24 -7.48 12.93
N GLY A 97 1.61 -6.43 13.47
CA GLY A 97 1.66 -5.08 12.90
C GLY A 97 3.07 -4.50 12.84
N LYS A 98 3.89 -4.77 13.86
CA LYS A 98 5.31 -4.39 13.87
C LYS A 98 6.08 -5.06 12.72
N GLU A 99 5.85 -6.34 12.48
CA GLU A 99 6.50 -7.07 11.37
C GLU A 99 6.02 -6.54 10.01
N ILE A 100 4.72 -6.28 9.85
CA ILE A 100 4.17 -5.68 8.63
C ILE A 100 4.81 -4.31 8.35
N ARG A 101 4.91 -3.43 9.36
CA ARG A 101 5.58 -2.13 9.24
C ARG A 101 7.05 -2.25 8.87
N LYS A 102 7.76 -3.21 9.46
CA LYS A 102 9.16 -3.48 9.14
C LYS A 102 9.34 -3.88 7.68
N ARG A 103 8.53 -4.84 7.19
CA ARG A 103 8.56 -5.26 5.78
C ARG A 103 8.19 -4.12 4.83
N ALA A 104 7.21 -3.29 5.19
CA ALA A 104 6.86 -2.12 4.38
C ALA A 104 8.04 -1.15 4.26
N ALA A 105 8.73 -0.85 5.37
CA ALA A 105 9.91 0.01 5.36
C ALA A 105 11.05 -0.56 4.48
N GLU A 106 11.33 -1.85 4.59
CA GLU A 106 12.33 -2.55 3.76
C GLU A 106 11.97 -2.51 2.27
N LEU A 107 10.69 -2.78 1.95
CA LEU A 107 10.19 -2.68 0.58
C LEU A 107 10.33 -1.26 0.03
N GLY A 108 10.05 -0.23 0.84
CA GLY A 108 10.21 1.16 0.40
C GLY A 108 11.65 1.53 0.07
N VAL A 109 12.62 0.99 0.80
CA VAL A 109 14.04 1.13 0.44
C VAL A 109 14.31 0.47 -0.92
N ALA A 110 13.82 -0.75 -1.13
CA ALA A 110 14.03 -1.48 -2.38
C ALA A 110 13.37 -0.79 -3.59
N VAL A 111 12.13 -0.30 -3.45
CA VAL A 111 11.41 0.42 -4.51
C VAL A 111 12.14 1.69 -4.90
N ARG A 112 12.60 2.50 -3.93
CA ARG A 112 13.36 3.72 -4.22
C ARG A 112 14.73 3.43 -4.84
N ALA A 113 15.38 2.32 -4.45
CA ALA A 113 16.64 1.90 -5.06
C ALA A 113 16.45 1.46 -6.51
N ALA A 114 15.35 0.76 -6.83
CA ALA A 114 15.05 0.31 -8.19
C ALA A 114 14.81 1.48 -9.16
N THR A 115 14.26 2.60 -8.68
CA THR A 115 13.95 3.79 -9.48
C THR A 115 15.03 4.88 -9.43
N ALA A 116 16.06 4.71 -8.60
CA ALA A 116 17.20 5.62 -8.56
C ALA A 116 18.01 5.58 -9.87
N LYS A 117 18.92 6.54 -10.04
CA LYS A 117 19.88 6.54 -11.16
C LYS A 117 20.69 5.25 -11.13
N ALA A 118 20.77 4.55 -12.27
CA ALA A 118 21.35 3.21 -12.41
C ALA A 118 20.66 2.08 -11.61
N GLY A 119 19.47 2.35 -11.06
CA GLY A 119 18.58 1.33 -10.51
C GLY A 119 18.01 0.43 -11.60
N THR A 120 17.53 -0.75 -11.22
CA THR A 120 17.05 -1.76 -12.16
C THR A 120 15.93 -1.25 -13.06
N SER A 121 14.90 -0.60 -12.52
CA SER A 121 13.80 -0.07 -13.34
C SER A 121 14.24 1.06 -14.28
N CYS A 122 15.22 1.88 -13.88
CA CYS A 122 15.80 2.90 -14.74
C CYS A 122 16.55 2.25 -15.91
N SER A 123 17.39 1.25 -15.63
CA SER A 123 18.15 0.51 -16.63
C SER A 123 17.25 -0.23 -17.63
N GLU A 124 16.16 -0.84 -17.16
CA GLU A 124 15.19 -1.50 -18.04
C GLU A 124 14.45 -0.50 -18.95
N LEU A 125 14.12 0.68 -18.43
CA LEU A 125 13.53 1.74 -19.24
C LEU A 125 14.50 2.24 -20.31
N ASP A 126 15.78 2.46 -19.95
CA ASP A 126 16.82 2.86 -20.90
C ASP A 126 17.01 1.80 -22.01
N SER A 127 17.01 0.53 -21.64
CA SER A 127 17.08 -0.61 -22.57
C SER A 127 15.89 -0.62 -23.53
N PHE A 128 14.67 -0.44 -23.01
CA PHE A 128 13.46 -0.35 -23.82
C PHE A 128 13.51 0.80 -24.82
N VAL A 129 13.91 2.01 -24.38
CA VAL A 129 14.06 3.18 -25.25
C VAL A 129 15.09 2.92 -26.35
N ALA A 130 16.23 2.33 -26.00
CA ALA A 130 17.27 1.97 -26.96
C ALA A 130 16.82 0.90 -27.98
N GLN A 131 15.85 0.06 -27.63
CA GLN A 131 15.30 -0.94 -28.54
C GLN A 131 14.33 -0.31 -29.55
N ILE A 132 13.45 0.60 -29.12
CA ILE A 132 12.42 1.20 -29.99
C ILE A 132 12.94 2.38 -30.83
N ALA A 133 14.09 2.94 -30.48
CA ALA A 133 14.75 4.01 -31.24
C ALA A 133 15.64 3.50 -32.38
N ARG A 134 15.71 2.18 -32.58
CA ARG A 134 16.38 1.53 -33.73
C ARG A 134 15.45 1.51 -34.94
#